data_AF-A0A7F8QZP1-F1
#
_entry.id   AF-A0A7F8QZP1-F1
#
_cell.length_a   1.000
_cell.length_b   1.000
_cell.length_c   1.000
_cell.angle_alpha   90.00
_cell.angle_beta   90.00
_cell.angle_gamma   90.00
#
_symmetry.space_group_name_H-M   'P 1'
#
loop_
_entity.id
_entity.type
_entity.pdbx_description
1 polymer ?
#
loop_
_entity_poly.entity_id
_entity_poly.type
_entity_poly.pdbx_seq_one_letter_code
_entity_poly.pdbx_strand_id
1 'polypeptide(L)'
;MQPPAATRFTLGLAVLLLLVPWVTAAAAGSVVGAASSGRETHALSLSYNFNITSRARPGQPWCEIQGLVNGNQFLSYDCRSKEVKPVGPLGMKLKDTAFWERQKETLEDLVEELRRKLLDIKTGIFTKSHPLTLQGRLVYECGPDRHPRGSWQFAFNEQITHRFDPETGNWTMVPPEDQRFQGTLDSDGELTGFLMRISNGDCKGWLQQVLEHWDEMLETTGAPATTPGVVRVKGTAIRLITSILPVLLTCSILPGIQGRLL
;
A
#
# COMPACT_ATOMS: atom_id res chain seq x y z
N MET A 1 19.32 -67.94 -56.06
CA MET A 1 18.62 -68.77 -55.05
C MET A 1 17.24 -68.18 -54.82
N GLN A 2 16.20 -68.92 -55.17
CA GLN A 2 14.80 -68.80 -54.73
C GLN A 2 14.53 -70.05 -53.84
N PRO A 3 13.43 -70.22 -53.08
CA PRO A 3 12.17 -69.46 -53.05
C PRO A 3 11.58 -69.38 -51.58
N PRO A 4 10.25 -69.37 -51.30
CA PRO A 4 9.23 -68.33 -51.58
C PRO A 4 8.17 -68.14 -50.45
N ALA A 5 7.12 -67.37 -50.79
CA ALA A 5 5.68 -67.66 -50.55
C ALA A 5 5.10 -67.31 -49.18
N ALA A 6 4.17 -66.35 -49.11
CA ALA A 6 2.71 -66.47 -49.34
C ALA A 6 2.00 -66.59 -47.97
N THR A 7 0.85 -65.99 -47.68
CA THR A 7 -0.47 -66.13 -48.32
C THR A 7 -1.38 -65.14 -47.56
N ARG A 8 -2.00 -64.10 -48.14
CA ARG A 8 -3.31 -64.00 -48.82
C ARG A 8 -4.55 -64.54 -48.07
N PHE A 9 -5.66 -63.83 -48.32
CA PHE A 9 -7.10 -64.14 -48.18
C PHE A 9 -7.80 -63.55 -46.93
N THR A 10 -8.52 -62.41 -47.07
CA THR A 10 -9.98 -62.23 -47.38
C THR A 10 -10.86 -62.60 -46.18
N LEU A 11 -12.01 -61.99 -45.86
CA LEU A 11 -13.14 -61.45 -46.63
C LEU A 11 -13.98 -60.67 -45.59
N GLY A 12 -14.49 -59.46 -45.88
CA GLY A 12 -15.95 -59.24 -45.98
C GLY A 12 -16.79 -59.51 -44.72
N LEU A 13 -17.32 -58.45 -44.08
CA LEU A 13 -18.78 -58.27 -43.94
C LEU A 13 -19.09 -56.88 -43.35
N ALA A 14 -19.93 -56.15 -44.07
CA ALA A 14 -20.59 -54.94 -43.60
C ALA A 14 -21.71 -55.29 -42.62
N VAL A 15 -21.90 -54.51 -41.55
CA VAL A 15 -23.23 -54.29 -40.98
C VAL A 15 -23.33 -52.86 -40.45
N LEU A 16 -24.09 -52.05 -41.18
CA LEU A 16 -24.64 -50.76 -40.77
C LEU A 16 -25.92 -51.06 -39.95
N LEU A 17 -25.99 -50.69 -38.67
CA LEU A 17 -27.24 -50.68 -37.91
C LEU A 17 -27.54 -49.25 -37.43
N LEU A 18 -28.39 -48.59 -38.24
CA LEU A 18 -29.56 -47.78 -37.90
C LEU A 18 -29.53 -46.92 -36.62
N LEU A 19 -29.60 -45.59 -36.85
CA LEU A 19 -30.55 -44.60 -36.30
C LEU A 19 -31.58 -45.18 -35.29
N VAL A 20 -31.85 -44.61 -34.11
CA VAL A 20 -32.48 -43.31 -33.79
C VAL A 20 -32.42 -43.12 -32.24
N PRO A 21 -32.44 -41.89 -31.70
CA PRO A 21 -32.23 -41.59 -30.29
C PRO A 21 -33.46 -41.88 -29.42
N TRP A 22 -33.24 -42.42 -28.22
CA TRP A 22 -34.19 -42.27 -27.12
C TRP A 22 -33.64 -41.31 -26.09
N VAL A 23 -34.31 -40.16 -26.06
CA VAL A 23 -34.29 -39.20 -24.97
C VAL A 23 -34.86 -39.88 -23.73
N THR A 24 -34.08 -39.93 -22.66
CA THR A 24 -34.63 -39.94 -21.29
C THR A 24 -33.99 -38.80 -20.52
N ALA A 25 -34.84 -37.89 -20.07
CA ALA A 25 -34.49 -36.81 -19.17
C ALA A 25 -34.07 -37.37 -17.81
N ALA A 26 -32.94 -36.91 -17.29
CA ALA A 26 -32.59 -37.08 -15.89
C ALA A 26 -32.03 -35.76 -15.35
N ALA A 27 -32.88 -35.13 -14.52
CA ALA A 27 -32.63 -34.16 -13.46
C ALA A 27 -31.50 -33.14 -13.63
N ALA A 28 -31.92 -31.88 -13.68
CA ALA A 28 -31.11 -30.70 -13.40
C ALA A 28 -30.39 -30.82 -12.05
N GLY A 29 -29.15 -31.27 -12.07
CA GLY A 29 -28.16 -30.93 -11.06
C GLY A 29 -27.49 -29.64 -11.48
N SER A 30 -28.01 -28.50 -11.03
CA SER A 30 -27.30 -27.23 -11.10
C SER A 30 -26.06 -27.38 -10.21
N VAL A 31 -24.92 -27.77 -10.79
CA VAL A 31 -23.63 -27.49 -10.18
C VAL A 31 -23.51 -25.98 -10.25
N VAL A 32 -24.03 -25.33 -9.21
CA VAL A 32 -23.57 -24.01 -8.81
C VAL A 32 -22.10 -24.24 -8.50
N GLY A 33 -21.26 -24.09 -9.52
CA GLY A 33 -19.89 -23.75 -9.31
C GLY A 33 -19.97 -22.53 -8.43
N ALA A 34 -19.66 -22.71 -7.14
CA ALA A 34 -19.33 -21.60 -6.29
C ALA A 34 -18.20 -20.93 -7.05
N ALA A 35 -18.53 -19.83 -7.74
CA ALA A 35 -17.57 -18.79 -7.93
C ALA A 35 -17.14 -18.49 -6.50
N SER A 36 -15.98 -19.05 -6.11
CA SER A 36 -15.17 -18.33 -5.18
C SER A 36 -15.09 -16.96 -5.82
N SER A 37 -15.84 -16.02 -5.25
CA SER A 37 -15.47 -14.63 -5.24
C SER A 37 -14.06 -14.66 -4.68
N GLY A 38 -13.08 -14.91 -5.55
CA GLY A 38 -11.70 -14.68 -5.26
C GLY A 38 -11.67 -13.22 -4.97
N ARG A 39 -11.74 -12.87 -3.68
CA ARG A 39 -11.39 -11.55 -3.21
C ARG A 39 -10.01 -11.33 -3.83
N GLU A 40 -9.93 -10.47 -4.83
CA GLU A 40 -8.65 -9.94 -5.27
C GLU A 40 -8.06 -9.33 -4.01
N THR A 41 -7.17 -10.07 -3.35
CA THR A 41 -6.47 -9.57 -2.18
C THR A 41 -5.62 -8.44 -2.71
N HIS A 42 -6.08 -7.20 -2.52
CA HIS A 42 -5.33 -6.01 -2.91
C HIS A 42 -3.96 -6.13 -2.26
N ALA A 43 -2.90 -6.26 -3.06
CA ALA A 43 -1.54 -6.24 -2.56
C ALA A 43 -1.34 -4.87 -1.88
N LEU A 44 -1.26 -4.87 -0.56
CA LEU A 44 -1.00 -3.67 0.23
C LEU A 44 0.48 -3.63 0.60
N SER A 45 1.06 -2.44 0.45
CA SER A 45 2.41 -2.10 0.86
C SER A 45 2.31 -1.12 2.03
N LEU A 46 2.62 -1.60 3.24
CA LEU A 46 2.77 -0.78 4.42
C LEU A 46 4.21 -0.29 4.47
N SER A 47 4.42 1.02 4.62
CA SER A 47 5.78 1.56 4.76
C SER A 47 5.85 2.67 5.79
N TYR A 48 7.03 2.86 6.35
CA TYR A 48 7.33 3.95 7.27
C TYR A 48 8.59 4.65 6.82
N ASN A 49 8.48 5.95 6.60
CA ASN A 49 9.62 6.82 6.38
C ASN A 49 9.92 7.55 7.68
N PHE A 50 11.17 7.59 8.10
CA PHE A 50 11.58 8.35 9.27
C PHE A 50 12.83 9.15 8.98
N ASN A 51 12.93 10.31 9.61
CA ASN A 51 14.10 11.18 9.56
C ASN A 51 14.53 11.49 10.99
N ILE A 52 15.79 11.26 11.32
CA ILE A 52 16.34 11.42 12.66
C ILE A 52 17.59 12.30 12.57
N THR A 53 17.63 13.33 13.42
CA THR A 53 18.78 14.21 13.59
C THR A 53 19.38 13.98 14.98
N SER A 54 20.64 13.55 15.05
CA SER A 54 21.27 13.14 16.31
C SER A 54 21.27 14.24 17.38
N ARG A 55 21.65 15.47 16.97
CA ARG A 55 21.72 16.67 17.82
C ARG A 55 20.94 17.83 17.19
N ALA A 56 19.61 17.72 17.16
CA ALA A 56 18.74 18.79 16.68
C ALA A 56 18.87 20.06 17.54
N ARG A 57 18.68 21.23 16.91
CA ARG A 57 18.73 22.52 17.63
C ARG A 57 17.50 22.66 18.53
N PRO A 58 17.60 23.42 19.64
CA PRO A 58 16.42 23.83 20.39
C PRO A 58 15.37 24.44 19.45
N GLY A 59 14.10 24.05 19.58
CA GLY A 59 13.06 24.55 18.68
C GLY A 59 12.86 23.77 17.37
N GLN A 60 13.79 22.90 16.94
CA GLN A 60 13.60 21.98 15.80
C GLN A 60 13.21 20.53 16.21
N PRO A 61 12.32 19.84 15.46
CA PRO A 61 12.05 18.42 15.70
C PRO A 61 13.33 17.61 15.49
N TRP A 62 13.55 16.61 16.34
CA TRP A 62 14.73 15.75 16.25
C TRP A 62 14.44 14.46 15.49
N CYS A 63 13.18 14.06 15.40
CA CYS A 63 12.72 13.14 14.37
C CYS A 63 11.26 13.35 13.99
N GLU A 64 10.93 12.79 12.83
CA GLU A 64 9.60 12.70 12.25
C GLU A 64 9.42 11.32 11.62
N ILE A 65 8.21 10.75 11.72
CA ILE A 65 7.84 9.51 11.04
C ILE A 65 6.56 9.71 10.25
N GLN A 66 6.51 9.15 9.05
CA GLN A 66 5.33 9.06 8.21
C GLN A 66 4.99 7.59 7.98
N GLY A 67 3.79 7.17 8.36
CA GLY A 67 3.26 5.85 8.00
C GLY A 67 2.44 5.96 6.70
N LEU A 68 2.71 5.06 5.75
CA LEU A 68 2.08 5.05 4.42
C LEU A 68 1.50 3.68 4.09
N VAL A 69 0.34 3.68 3.44
CA VAL A 69 -0.27 2.50 2.82
C VAL A 69 -0.41 2.77 1.33
N ASN A 70 0.26 1.96 0.50
CA ASN A 70 0.34 2.15 -0.96
C ASN A 70 0.79 3.57 -1.35
N GLY A 71 1.73 4.14 -0.59
CA GLY A 71 2.24 5.50 -0.79
C GLY A 71 1.35 6.63 -0.24
N ASN A 72 0.16 6.34 0.28
CA ASN A 72 -0.71 7.34 0.90
C ASN A 72 -0.45 7.41 2.40
N GLN A 73 -0.18 8.61 2.92
CA GLN A 73 0.08 8.81 4.34
C GLN A 73 -1.19 8.60 5.17
N PHE A 74 -1.09 7.80 6.23
CA PHE A 74 -2.16 7.59 7.22
C PHE A 74 -1.75 8.01 8.64
N LEU A 75 -0.45 8.17 8.88
CA LEU A 75 0.11 8.45 10.19
C LEU A 75 1.24 9.49 10.07
N SER A 76 1.29 10.40 11.05
CA SER A 76 2.43 11.29 11.28
C SER A 76 2.83 11.21 12.75
N TYR A 77 4.11 10.99 13.04
CA TYR A 77 4.64 11.03 14.40
C TYR A 77 5.66 12.15 14.53
N ASP A 78 5.45 13.04 15.50
CA ASP A 78 6.40 14.09 15.89
C ASP A 78 7.07 13.68 17.20
N CYS A 79 8.39 13.44 17.15
CA CYS A 79 9.14 12.93 18.28
C CYS A 79 9.39 13.97 19.39
N ARG A 80 9.13 15.25 19.12
CA ARG A 80 9.18 16.28 20.16
C ARG A 80 7.92 16.27 20.99
N SER A 81 6.75 16.27 20.35
CA SER A 81 5.48 16.24 21.09
C SER A 81 5.16 14.84 21.61
N LYS A 82 5.80 13.81 21.03
CA LYS A 82 5.47 12.39 21.25
C LYS A 82 4.01 12.09 20.92
N GLU A 83 3.50 12.80 19.92
CA GLU A 83 2.13 12.64 19.44
C GLU A 83 2.12 11.94 18.09
N VAL A 84 1.31 10.88 18.00
CA VAL A 84 0.94 10.26 16.73
C VAL A 84 -0.37 10.88 16.25
N LYS A 85 -0.35 11.47 15.07
CA LYS A 85 -1.48 12.16 14.45
C LYS A 85 -2.05 11.33 13.30
N PRO A 86 -3.37 11.10 13.28
CA PRO A 86 -4.02 10.47 12.14
C PRO A 86 -4.01 11.41 10.94
N VAL A 87 -3.72 10.85 9.77
CA VAL A 87 -3.72 11.57 8.49
C VAL A 87 -4.71 10.89 7.55
N GLY A 88 -5.56 11.68 6.90
CA GLY A 88 -6.53 11.19 5.92
C GLY A 88 -7.60 10.24 6.49
N PRO A 89 -8.46 9.68 5.62
CA PRO A 89 -9.58 8.83 6.03
C PRO A 89 -9.14 7.57 6.78
N LEU A 90 -8.09 6.91 6.30
CA LEU A 90 -7.57 5.69 6.90
C LEU A 90 -7.02 5.94 8.31
N GLY A 91 -6.20 6.99 8.48
CA GLY A 91 -5.68 7.37 9.79
C GLY A 91 -6.81 7.69 10.78
N MET A 92 -7.81 8.44 10.33
CA MET A 92 -8.97 8.78 11.16
C MET A 92 -9.80 7.57 11.59
N LYS A 93 -9.81 6.50 10.78
CA LYS A 93 -10.46 5.25 11.10
C LYS A 93 -9.65 4.41 12.10
N LEU A 94 -8.32 4.45 12.00
CA LEU A 94 -7.43 3.64 12.83
C LEU A 94 -7.13 4.26 14.21
N LYS A 95 -7.30 5.57 14.39
CA LYS A 95 -6.89 6.31 15.60
C LYS A 95 -7.48 5.79 16.91
N ASP A 96 -8.68 5.20 16.87
CA ASP A 96 -9.40 4.73 18.06
C ASP A 96 -9.19 3.22 18.31
N THR A 97 -8.30 2.59 17.54
CA THR A 97 -8.00 1.15 17.65
C THR A 97 -6.86 0.90 18.64
N ALA A 98 -6.85 -0.28 19.29
CA ALA A 98 -5.73 -0.73 20.12
C ALA A 98 -4.43 -0.95 19.31
N PHE A 99 -4.51 -0.97 17.98
CA PHE A 99 -3.37 -1.00 17.09
C PHE A 99 -2.60 0.33 17.11
N TRP A 100 -3.30 1.45 17.19
CA TRP A 100 -2.71 2.80 17.16
C TRP A 100 -1.70 3.04 18.28
N GLU A 101 -2.04 2.68 19.52
CA GLU A 101 -1.16 2.85 20.68
C GLU A 101 0.04 1.88 20.65
N ARG A 102 -0.17 0.60 20.30
CA ARG A 102 0.95 -0.36 20.19
C ARG A 102 1.94 0.02 19.09
N GLN A 103 1.43 0.54 17.99
CA GLN A 103 2.24 1.07 16.90
C GLN A 103 3.08 2.26 17.37
N LYS A 104 2.49 3.18 18.15
CA LYS A 104 3.21 4.31 18.75
C LYS A 104 4.41 3.85 19.59
N GLU A 105 4.21 2.92 20.51
CA GLU A 105 5.27 2.41 21.39
C GLU A 105 6.45 1.86 20.59
N THR A 106 6.16 1.06 19.56
CA THR A 106 7.22 0.47 18.71
C THR A 106 7.97 1.53 17.90
N LEU A 107 7.25 2.53 17.38
CA LEU A 107 7.85 3.64 16.64
C LEU A 107 8.71 4.51 17.54
N GLU A 108 8.31 4.72 18.79
CA GLU A 108 9.09 5.41 19.83
C GLU A 108 10.40 4.68 20.13
N ASP A 109 10.32 3.39 20.42
CA ASP A 109 11.51 2.56 20.67
C ASP A 109 12.47 2.57 19.48
N LEU A 110 11.93 2.50 18.26
CA LEU A 110 12.72 2.54 17.03
C LEU A 110 13.53 3.84 16.89
N VAL A 111 12.89 4.99 17.05
CA VAL A 111 13.59 6.27 16.84
C VAL A 111 14.57 6.58 17.96
N GLU A 112 14.28 6.17 19.20
CA GLU A 112 15.22 6.33 20.31
C GLU A 112 16.44 5.41 20.15
N GLU A 113 16.24 4.14 19.77
CA GLU A 113 17.33 3.21 19.53
C GLU A 113 18.22 3.67 18.37
N LEU A 114 17.63 4.06 17.24
CA LEU A 114 18.38 4.61 16.12
C LEU A 114 19.12 5.89 16.52
N ARG A 115 18.48 6.82 17.24
CA ARG A 115 19.14 8.04 17.71
C ARG A 115 20.33 7.74 18.61
N ARG A 116 20.21 6.76 19.51
CA ARG A 116 21.32 6.29 20.35
C ARG A 116 22.50 5.83 19.48
N LYS A 117 22.26 4.98 18.47
CA LYS A 117 23.31 4.56 17.53
C LYS A 117 23.94 5.74 16.80
N LEU A 118 23.15 6.74 16.37
CA LEU A 118 23.69 7.94 15.73
C LEU A 118 24.60 8.77 16.65
N LEU A 119 24.36 8.75 17.96
CA LEU A 119 25.20 9.43 18.95
C LEU A 119 26.49 8.66 19.22
N ASP A 120 26.46 7.33 19.11
CA ASP A 120 27.60 6.43 19.34
C ASP A 120 28.57 6.35 18.15
N ILE A 121 28.10 6.65 16.92
CA ILE A 121 28.94 6.68 15.72
C ILE A 121 30.07 7.71 15.88
N LYS A 122 31.28 7.20 16.13
CA LYS A 122 32.53 7.98 16.20
C LYS A 122 32.96 8.38 14.80
N THR A 123 32.57 9.56 14.36
CA THR A 123 33.02 10.10 13.07
C THR A 123 34.39 10.76 13.23
N GLY A 124 35.41 10.22 12.54
CA GLY A 124 36.75 10.81 12.46
C GLY A 124 36.80 12.15 11.70
N ILE A 125 35.76 12.48 10.93
CA ILE A 125 35.68 13.70 10.11
C ILE A 125 34.55 14.65 10.56
N PHE A 126 33.42 14.11 11.05
CA PHE A 126 32.28 14.89 11.55
C PHE A 126 32.36 15.13 13.06
N THR A 127 33.48 15.70 13.51
CA THR A 127 33.61 16.12 14.90
C THR A 127 32.71 17.33 15.18
N LYS A 128 31.91 17.22 16.26
CA LYS A 128 31.22 18.24 17.10
C LYS A 128 30.39 19.36 16.44
N SER A 129 30.56 19.72 15.18
CA SER A 129 29.97 20.92 14.55
C SER A 129 28.71 20.66 13.73
N HIS A 130 28.54 19.45 13.18
CA HIS A 130 27.38 19.12 12.34
C HIS A 130 26.61 17.92 12.92
N PRO A 131 25.30 18.06 13.17
CA PRO A 131 24.44 16.92 13.52
C PRO A 131 24.44 15.88 12.40
N LEU A 132 24.46 14.60 12.78
CA LEU A 132 24.30 13.50 11.83
C LEU A 132 22.80 13.33 11.55
N THR A 133 22.46 13.17 10.27
CA THR A 133 21.08 12.87 9.86
C THR A 133 20.99 11.45 9.35
N LEU A 134 19.91 10.76 9.71
CA LEU A 134 19.56 9.44 9.25
C LEU A 134 18.13 9.48 8.71
N GLN A 135 17.99 9.23 7.42
CA GLN A 135 16.71 8.87 6.85
C GLN A 135 16.63 7.35 6.81
N GLY A 136 15.46 6.80 7.13
CA GLY A 136 15.24 5.38 6.94
C GLY A 136 13.85 5.10 6.41
N ARG A 137 13.74 3.96 5.75
CA ARG A 137 12.52 3.47 5.15
C ARG A 137 12.36 1.99 5.46
N LEU A 138 11.29 1.66 6.16
CA LEU A 138 10.76 0.31 6.29
C LEU A 138 9.67 0.11 5.24
N VAL A 139 9.71 -1.01 4.54
CA VAL A 139 8.65 -1.48 3.65
C VAL A 139 8.26 -2.87 4.07
N TYR A 140 6.95 -3.13 4.13
CA TYR A 140 6.39 -4.43 4.43
C TYR A 140 5.24 -4.71 3.47
N GLU A 141 5.49 -5.63 2.54
CA GLU A 141 4.59 -5.94 1.44
C GLU A 141 4.01 -7.34 1.58
N CYS A 142 2.70 -7.49 1.38
CA CYS A 142 2.09 -8.81 1.22
C CYS A 142 1.97 -9.12 -0.27
N GLY A 143 2.85 -10.01 -0.74
CA GLY A 143 2.85 -10.45 -2.14
C GLY A 143 1.62 -11.29 -2.51
N PRO A 144 1.44 -11.60 -3.82
CA PRO A 144 0.37 -12.48 -4.28
C PRO A 144 0.42 -13.89 -3.69
N ASP A 145 1.62 -14.34 -3.33
CA ASP A 145 1.91 -15.60 -2.62
C ASP A 145 1.53 -15.55 -1.13
N ARG A 146 1.02 -14.40 -0.66
CA ARG A 146 0.72 -14.11 0.75
C ARG A 146 1.92 -14.25 1.67
N HIS A 147 3.14 -14.28 1.11
CA HIS A 147 4.36 -14.26 1.90
C HIS A 147 4.78 -12.81 2.09
N PRO A 148 4.68 -12.28 3.32
CA PRO A 148 5.04 -10.90 3.54
C PRO A 148 6.56 -10.73 3.51
N ARG A 149 7.03 -9.67 2.83
CA ARG A 149 8.45 -9.34 2.72
C ARG A 149 8.72 -7.97 3.31
N GLY A 150 9.60 -7.95 4.31
CA GLY A 150 10.13 -6.73 4.91
C GLY A 150 11.39 -6.29 4.20
N SER A 151 11.64 -4.98 4.11
CA SER A 151 12.95 -4.45 3.75
C SER A 151 13.19 -3.12 4.43
N TRP A 152 14.46 -2.85 4.74
CA TRP A 152 14.89 -1.58 5.31
C TRP A 152 15.94 -0.93 4.43
N GLN A 153 15.86 0.39 4.34
CA GLN A 153 16.88 1.23 3.73
C GLN A 153 17.26 2.34 4.68
N PHE A 154 18.56 2.62 4.79
CA PHE A 154 19.10 3.67 5.63
C PHE A 154 20.01 4.58 4.81
N ALA A 155 19.78 5.88 4.93
CA ALA A 155 20.55 6.91 4.28
C ALA A 155 21.12 7.88 5.32
N PHE A 156 22.45 8.00 5.34
CA PHE A 156 23.13 9.00 6.16
C PHE A 156 23.38 10.23 5.30
N ASN A 157 22.97 11.41 5.78
CA ASN A 157 23.14 12.67 5.06
C ASN A 157 22.69 12.55 3.59
N GLU A 158 21.49 12.00 3.38
CA GLU A 158 20.82 11.84 2.08
C GLU A 158 21.44 10.81 1.12
N GLN A 159 22.50 10.10 1.53
CA GLN A 159 23.10 9.01 0.76
C GLN A 159 22.72 7.65 1.34
N ILE A 160 22.14 6.77 0.52
CA ILE A 160 21.86 5.39 0.93
C ILE A 160 23.19 4.69 1.21
N THR A 161 23.29 4.10 2.40
CA THR A 161 24.52 3.45 2.89
C THR A 161 24.28 2.01 3.32
N HIS A 162 23.07 1.68 3.76
CA HIS A 162 22.74 0.34 4.24
C HIS A 162 21.37 -0.07 3.73
N ARG A 163 21.27 -1.35 3.36
CA ARG A 163 20.01 -2.06 3.19
C ARG A 163 20.01 -3.25 4.12
N PHE A 164 18.87 -3.52 4.75
CA PHE A 164 18.74 -4.66 5.64
C PHE A 164 17.55 -5.52 5.22
N ASP A 165 17.82 -6.81 5.08
CA ASP A 165 16.85 -7.85 4.80
C ASP A 165 16.51 -8.58 6.12
N PRO A 166 15.32 -8.35 6.70
CA PRO A 166 14.92 -8.97 7.95
C PRO A 166 14.54 -10.45 7.82
N GLU A 167 14.35 -10.98 6.61
CA GLU A 167 14.07 -12.40 6.38
C GLU A 167 15.35 -13.21 6.51
N THR A 168 16.43 -12.73 5.89
CA THR A 168 17.74 -13.40 5.94
C THR A 168 18.64 -12.92 7.08
N GLY A 169 18.34 -11.75 7.67
CA GLY A 169 19.20 -11.08 8.65
C GLY A 169 20.44 -10.43 8.03
N ASN A 170 20.50 -10.32 6.70
CA ASN A 170 21.67 -9.82 5.99
C ASN A 170 21.64 -8.30 5.81
N TRP A 171 22.80 -7.69 6.03
CA TRP A 171 23.07 -6.30 5.69
C TRP A 171 23.80 -6.21 4.36
N THR A 172 23.39 -5.26 3.53
CA THR A 172 24.12 -4.87 2.31
C THR A 172 24.58 -3.43 2.47
N MET A 173 25.89 -3.22 2.55
CA MET A 173 26.48 -1.89 2.51
C MET A 173 26.48 -1.35 1.07
N VAL A 174 26.14 -0.07 0.95
CA VAL A 174 26.21 0.71 -0.27
C VAL A 174 27.37 1.69 -0.09
N PRO A 175 28.50 1.48 -0.79
CA PRO A 175 29.66 2.36 -0.65
C PRO A 175 29.27 3.81 -1.00
N PRO A 176 29.56 4.80 -0.12
CA PRO A 176 29.32 6.20 -0.46
C PRO A 176 30.27 6.63 -1.57
N GLU A 177 29.81 7.49 -2.48
CA GLU A 177 30.59 7.94 -3.64
C GLU A 177 31.88 8.67 -3.24
N ASP A 178 31.86 9.38 -2.11
CA ASP A 178 32.98 10.18 -1.64
C ASP A 178 33.84 9.48 -0.57
N GLN A 179 33.47 8.27 -0.12
CA GLN A 179 34.17 7.46 0.90
C GLN A 179 34.44 8.19 2.25
N ARG A 180 33.84 9.35 2.49
CA ARG A 180 34.14 10.21 3.65
C ARG A 180 33.41 9.78 4.92
N PHE A 181 32.23 9.17 4.78
CA PHE A 181 31.45 8.68 5.90
C PHE A 181 31.63 7.17 6.07
N GLN A 182 32.06 6.75 7.27
CA GLN A 182 32.28 5.34 7.65
C GLN A 182 31.39 4.94 8.84
N GLY A 183 30.33 5.67 9.14
CA GLY A 183 29.40 5.26 10.18
C GLY A 183 28.63 4.02 9.74
N THR A 184 28.53 3.03 10.61
CA THR A 184 27.87 1.77 10.29
C THR A 184 26.79 1.39 11.32
N LEU A 185 25.78 0.67 10.83
CA LEU A 185 24.72 0.02 11.61
C LEU A 185 24.84 -1.50 11.59
N ASP A 186 25.58 -2.07 10.63
CA ASP A 186 25.55 -3.50 10.29
C ASP A 186 26.29 -4.42 11.26
N SER A 187 27.22 -3.88 12.04
CA SER A 187 27.95 -4.63 13.08
C SER A 187 27.17 -4.76 14.39
N ASP A 188 25.99 -4.14 14.49
CA ASP A 188 25.23 -4.05 15.73
C ASP A 188 24.18 -5.18 15.82
N GLY A 189 24.49 -6.19 16.63
CA GLY A 189 23.60 -7.34 16.83
C GLY A 189 22.29 -7.00 17.55
N GLU A 190 22.30 -6.00 18.44
CA GLU A 190 21.09 -5.55 19.15
C GLU A 190 20.12 -4.87 18.18
N LEU A 191 20.64 -3.92 17.38
CA LEU A 191 19.85 -3.25 16.35
C LEU A 191 19.32 -4.26 15.32
N THR A 192 20.17 -5.19 14.87
CA THR A 192 19.76 -6.25 13.93
C THR A 192 18.58 -7.05 14.49
N GLY A 193 18.69 -7.55 15.73
CA GLY A 193 17.61 -8.29 16.38
C GLY A 193 16.35 -7.46 16.58
N PHE A 194 16.51 -6.16 16.85
CA PHE A 194 15.39 -5.24 17.01
C PHE A 194 14.64 -4.99 15.69
N LEU A 195 15.34 -4.73 14.58
CA LEU A 195 14.74 -4.56 13.25
C LEU A 195 14.03 -5.84 12.78
N MET A 196 14.59 -7.01 13.08
CA MET A 196 13.93 -8.30 12.80
C MET A 196 12.63 -8.45 13.59
N ARG A 197 12.61 -8.06 14.87
CA ARG A 197 11.41 -8.14 15.71
C ARG A 197 10.28 -7.27 15.15
N ILE A 198 10.60 -6.03 14.78
CA ILE A 198 9.63 -5.12 14.15
C ILE A 198 9.10 -5.71 12.85
N SER A 199 9.97 -6.21 11.99
CA SER A 199 9.60 -6.69 10.66
C SER A 199 8.79 -8.00 10.71
N ASN A 200 9.28 -8.98 11.47
CA ASN A 200 8.75 -10.33 11.47
C ASN A 200 7.63 -10.52 12.51
N GLY A 201 7.51 -9.60 13.47
CA GLY A 201 6.45 -9.57 14.48
C GLY A 201 5.44 -8.45 14.22
N ASP A 202 5.83 -7.22 14.54
CA ASP A 202 4.89 -6.10 14.64
C ASP A 202 4.27 -5.71 13.28
N CYS A 203 5.09 -5.56 12.24
CA CYS A 203 4.63 -5.15 10.90
C CYS A 203 3.61 -6.11 10.31
N LYS A 204 3.74 -7.40 10.59
CA LYS A 204 2.77 -8.42 10.19
C LYS A 204 1.40 -8.14 10.80
N GLY A 205 1.36 -7.91 12.10
CA GLY A 205 0.14 -7.56 12.82
C GLY A 205 -0.44 -6.22 12.36
N TRP A 206 0.42 -5.24 12.10
CA TRP A 206 0.02 -3.91 11.63
C TRP A 206 -0.63 -3.95 10.25
N LEU A 207 -0.03 -4.67 9.29
CA LEU A 207 -0.59 -4.81 7.96
C LEU A 207 -1.96 -5.51 7.99
N GLN A 208 -2.13 -6.52 8.85
CA GLN A 208 -3.41 -7.19 9.04
C GLN A 208 -4.48 -6.22 9.57
N GLN A 209 -4.15 -5.40 10.57
CA GLN A 209 -5.09 -4.41 11.12
C GLN A 209 -5.46 -3.34 10.07
N VAL A 210 -4.50 -2.90 9.27
CA VAL A 210 -4.75 -2.01 8.14
C VAL A 210 -5.69 -2.65 7.12
N LEU A 211 -5.47 -3.92 6.74
CA LEU A 211 -6.31 -4.66 5.79
C LEU A 211 -7.76 -4.76 6.28
N GLU A 212 -7.97 -5.15 7.54
CA GLU A 212 -9.30 -5.30 8.15
C GLU A 212 -10.11 -4.00 8.04
N HIS A 213 -9.50 -2.86 8.36
CA HIS A 213 -10.19 -1.56 8.32
C HIS A 213 -10.26 -0.97 6.90
N TRP A 214 -9.34 -1.35 6.02
CA TRP A 214 -9.32 -0.94 4.61
C TRP A 214 -10.49 -1.55 3.85
N ASP A 215 -10.72 -2.85 3.98
CA ASP A 215 -11.84 -3.55 3.33
C ASP A 215 -13.18 -2.92 3.73
N GLU A 216 -13.42 -2.75 5.03
CA GLU A 216 -14.62 -2.07 5.53
C GLU A 216 -14.81 -0.64 4.98
N MET A 217 -13.73 0.10 4.74
CA MET A 217 -13.79 1.44 4.15
C MET A 217 -14.21 1.37 2.67
N LEU A 218 -13.71 0.38 1.92
CA LEU A 218 -14.12 0.13 0.54
C LEU A 218 -15.60 -0.28 0.47
N GLU A 219 -16.04 -1.19 1.36
CA GLU A 219 -17.45 -1.62 1.44
C GLU A 219 -18.39 -0.45 1.77
N THR A 220 -17.99 0.44 2.69
CA THR A 220 -18.78 1.63 3.05
C THR A 220 -18.87 2.65 1.90
N THR A 221 -17.83 2.73 1.06
CA THR A 221 -17.80 3.64 -0.09
C THR A 221 -18.68 3.14 -1.25
N GLY A 222 -18.91 1.82 -1.36
CA GLY A 222 -19.76 1.21 -2.38
C GLY A 222 -21.26 1.22 -2.08
N ALA A 223 -21.66 1.51 -0.84
CA ALA A 223 -23.08 1.59 -0.46
C ALA A 223 -23.68 2.93 -0.92
N PRO A 224 -24.79 2.94 -1.70
CA PRO A 224 -25.48 4.18 -2.00
C PRO A 224 -25.95 4.82 -0.70
N ALA A 225 -25.72 6.13 -0.55
CA ALA A 225 -26.31 6.90 0.52
C ALA A 225 -27.83 6.75 0.47
N THR A 226 -28.40 5.90 1.32
CA THR A 226 -29.84 5.79 1.50
C THR A 226 -30.32 7.13 2.02
N THR A 227 -30.89 7.92 1.12
CA THR A 227 -31.53 9.19 1.46
C THR A 227 -32.64 8.90 2.46
N PRO A 228 -32.68 9.54 3.64
CA PRO A 228 -33.81 9.45 4.54
C PRO A 228 -35.08 9.86 3.79
N GLY A 229 -36.09 8.99 3.79
CA GLY A 229 -37.29 9.12 2.97
C GLY A 229 -37.92 10.51 3.09
N VAL A 230 -37.96 11.22 1.95
CA VAL A 230 -38.77 12.43 1.82
C VAL A 230 -40.23 12.01 1.95
N VAL A 231 -40.88 12.44 3.03
CA VAL A 231 -42.33 12.35 3.20
C VAL A 231 -42.99 13.02 2.00
N ARG A 232 -43.63 12.19 1.16
CA ARG A 232 -44.34 12.61 -0.04
C ARG A 232 -45.57 13.42 0.37
N VAL A 233 -45.44 14.74 0.43
CA VAL A 233 -46.60 15.64 0.48
C VAL A 233 -47.28 15.62 -0.89
N LYS A 234 -48.56 15.25 -0.89
CA LYS A 234 -49.40 15.10 -2.07
C LYS A 234 -49.71 16.48 -2.66
N GLY A 235 -48.92 16.92 -3.62
CA GLY A 235 -49.11 18.18 -4.35
C GLY A 235 -50.01 18.01 -5.57
N THR A 236 -51.08 18.80 -5.60
CA THR A 236 -52.09 18.91 -6.67
C THR A 236 -51.46 19.24 -8.04
N ALA A 237 -52.00 18.64 -9.10
CA ALA A 237 -51.56 18.83 -10.48
C ALA A 237 -51.69 20.30 -10.93
N ILE A 238 -50.57 20.91 -11.31
CA ILE A 238 -50.53 22.20 -12.00
C ILE A 238 -50.12 21.93 -13.45
N ARG A 239 -50.98 22.40 -14.36
CA ARG A 239 -50.86 22.23 -15.82
C ARG A 239 -49.59 22.89 -16.34
N LEU A 240 -48.84 22.17 -17.18
CA LEU A 240 -47.75 22.70 -18.00
C LEU A 240 -48.28 23.80 -18.94
N ILE A 241 -47.78 25.02 -18.77
CA ILE A 241 -47.89 26.08 -19.77
C ILE A 241 -46.58 26.11 -20.55
N THR A 242 -46.71 25.78 -21.82
CA THR A 242 -45.75 25.83 -22.91
C THR A 242 -45.28 27.27 -23.17
N SER A 243 -44.08 27.42 -23.76
CA SER A 243 -43.44 28.67 -24.25
C SER A 243 -42.66 29.42 -23.16
N ILE A 244 -41.35 29.74 -23.25
CA ILE A 244 -40.54 30.26 -24.36
C ILE A 244 -39.04 29.96 -24.06
N LEU A 245 -38.32 29.30 -24.97
CA LEU A 245 -36.89 29.59 -25.26
C LEU A 245 -36.92 30.47 -26.53
N PRO A 246 -36.14 31.56 -26.68
CA PRO A 246 -34.71 31.64 -26.35
C PRO A 246 -34.21 33.02 -25.84
N VAL A 247 -33.39 33.06 -24.79
CA VAL A 247 -32.52 34.22 -24.48
C VAL A 247 -31.06 33.75 -24.49
N LEU A 248 -30.58 33.45 -25.70
CA LEU A 248 -29.18 33.22 -26.01
C LEU A 248 -28.83 34.12 -27.21
N LEU A 249 -28.76 35.45 -27.03
CA LEU A 249 -28.02 36.33 -27.97
C LEU A 249 -27.87 37.79 -27.50
N THR A 250 -27.05 38.11 -26.48
CA THR A 250 -26.59 39.51 -26.31
C THR A 250 -25.18 39.72 -25.74
N CYS A 251 -24.39 38.70 -25.38
CA CYS A 251 -23.04 38.93 -24.85
C CYS A 251 -21.91 38.95 -25.90
N SER A 252 -22.17 39.36 -27.13
CA SER A 252 -21.11 39.56 -28.11
C SER A 252 -21.41 40.81 -28.92
N ILE A 253 -20.96 41.97 -28.40
CA ILE A 253 -20.37 43.12 -29.11
C ILE A 253 -20.12 44.20 -28.06
N LEU A 254 -18.86 44.40 -27.67
CA LEU A 254 -18.36 45.75 -27.37
C LEU A 254 -16.83 45.76 -27.59
N PRO A 255 -16.34 46.22 -28.75
CA PRO A 255 -14.94 46.55 -28.94
C PRO A 255 -14.64 47.99 -28.49
N GLY A 256 -13.49 48.10 -27.84
CA GLY A 256 -12.61 49.25 -27.58
C GLY A 256 -13.05 50.69 -27.88
N ILE A 257 -12.83 51.56 -26.89
CA ILE A 257 -12.43 52.96 -27.11
C ILE A 257 -11.17 53.25 -26.29
N GLN A 258 -10.23 53.94 -26.93
CA GLN A 258 -8.83 54.21 -26.56
C GLN A 258 -8.64 55.17 -25.36
N GLY A 259 -7.62 54.85 -24.54
CA GLY A 259 -6.50 55.68 -24.06
C GLY A 259 -6.64 57.13 -23.58
N ARG A 260 -6.00 57.46 -22.44
CA ARG A 260 -4.86 58.42 -22.37
C ARG A 260 -4.20 58.52 -20.97
N LEU A 261 -2.87 58.58 -21.03
CA LEU A 261 -1.88 59.23 -20.16
C LEU A 261 -2.38 60.09 -18.97
N LEU A 262 -1.83 59.82 -17.78
CA LEU A 262 -0.85 60.67 -17.08
C LEU A 262 -0.09 59.83 -16.04
#